data_AF-A0A962MJ20-F1
#
_entry.id   AF-A0A962MJ20-F1
#
_cell.length_a   1.000
_cell.length_b   1.000
_cell.length_c   1.000
_cell.angle_alpha   90.00
_cell.angle_beta   90.00
_cell.angle_gamma   90.00
#
_symmetry.space_group_name_H-M   'P 1'
#
loop_
_entity.id
_entity.type
_entity.pdbx_description
1 polymer ?
#
loop_
_entity_poly.entity_id
_entity_poly.type
_entity_poly.pdbx_seq_one_letter_code
_entity_poly.pdbx_strand_id
1 'polypeptide(L)' 'SGCPEPSQADVQLTRRLRDALALVDIRVLDHLVIGAQETVSLAQRDLL' A
#
# COMPACT_ATOMS: atom_id res chain seq x y z
N SER A 1 12.77 -8.40 -8.62
CA SER A 1 13.86 -7.58 -8.06
C SER A 1 14.11 -7.84 -6.59
N GLY A 2 13.15 -8.34 -5.79
CA GLY A 2 13.35 -8.61 -4.36
C GLY A 2 13.42 -7.35 -3.49
N CYS A 3 13.40 -6.17 -4.12
CA CYS A 3 13.32 -4.86 -3.48
C CYS A 3 11.86 -4.57 -3.12
N PRO A 4 11.54 -4.26 -1.86
CA PRO A 4 10.19 -3.93 -1.40
C PRO A 4 9.86 -2.45 -1.50
N GLU A 5 10.68 -1.65 -2.18
CA GLU A 5 10.36 -0.25 -2.41
C GLU A 5 9.11 -0.16 -3.32
N PRO A 6 8.00 0.46 -2.84
CA PRO A 6 6.80 0.58 -3.62
C PRO A 6 7.02 1.46 -4.85
N SER A 7 6.53 1.02 -6.00
CA SER A 7 6.49 1.85 -7.19
C SER A 7 5.38 2.90 -7.09
N GLN A 8 5.46 3.94 -7.94
CA GLN A 8 4.37 4.91 -8.08
C GLN A 8 3.04 4.26 -8.48
N ALA A 9 3.07 3.15 -9.21
CA ALA A 9 1.87 2.41 -9.59
C ALA A 9 1.23 1.74 -8.37
N ASP A 10 2.03 1.16 -7.46
CA ASP A 10 1.55 0.52 -6.23
C ASP A 10 0.86 1.53 -5.31
N VAL A 11 1.45 2.72 -5.16
CA VAL A 11 0.87 3.82 -4.37
C VAL A 11 -0.46 4.29 -4.99
N GLN A 12 -0.50 4.51 -6.30
CA GLN A 12 -1.73 4.94 -6.97
C GLN A 12 -2.85 3.89 -6.89
N LEU A 13 -2.50 2.60 -7.04
CA LEU A 13 -3.45 1.50 -6.89
C LEU A 13 -4.01 1.46 -5.47
N THR A 14 -3.14 1.57 -4.46
CA THR A 14 -3.54 1.58 -3.05
C THR A 14 -4.50 2.71 -2.73
N ARG A 15 -4.23 3.93 -3.23
CA ARG A 15 -5.15 5.07 -3.05
C ARG A 15 -6.51 4.82 -3.70
N ARG A 16 -6.54 4.30 -4.93
CA ARG A 16 -7.81 3.97 -5.61
C ARG A 16 -8.61 2.92 -4.85
N LEU A 17 -7.94 1.88 -4.33
CA LEU A 17 -8.59 0.84 -3.52
C LEU A 17 -9.13 1.41 -2.20
N ARG A 18 -8.34 2.23 -1.50
CA ARG A 18 -8.78 2.92 -0.28
C ARG A 18 -10.01 3.78 -0.53
N ASP A 19 -9.97 4.60 -1.57
CA ASP A 19 -11.08 5.51 -1.91
C ASP A 19 -12.35 4.73 -2.30
N ALA A 20 -12.21 3.61 -3.03
CA ALA A 20 -13.33 2.74 -3.38
C ALA A 20 -13.93 2.02 -2.17
N LEU A 21 -13.09 1.48 -1.28
CA LEU A 21 -13.55 0.77 -0.07
C LEU A 21 -14.20 1.71 0.94
N ALA A 22 -13.80 2.99 0.97
CA ALA A 22 -14.44 4.01 1.79
C ALA A 22 -15.92 4.25 1.43
N LEU A 23 -16.36 3.95 0.19
CA LEU A 23 -17.76 4.08 -0.21
C LEU A 23 -18.70 3.10 0.50
N VAL A 24 -18.14 2.04 1.10
CA VAL A 24 -18.86 1.00 1.83
C VAL A 24 -18.33 0.85 3.27
N ASP A 25 -17.77 1.93 3.82
CA ASP A 25 -17.25 2.02 5.19
C ASP A 25 -16.17 0.97 5.54
N ILE A 26 -15.45 0.45 4.54
CA ILE A 26 -14.32 -0.46 4.74
C ILE A 26 -13.03 0.33 4.72
N ARG A 27 -12.22 0.15 5.77
CA ARG A 27 -10.92 0.80 5.91
C ARG A 27 -9.80 -0.09 5.38
N VAL A 28 -8.92 0.48 4.57
CA VAL A 28 -7.62 -0.13 4.28
C VAL A 28 -6.70 0.14 5.46
N LEU A 29 -6.31 -0.92 6.16
CA LEU A 29 -5.44 -0.82 7.34
C LEU A 29 -4.00 -0.56 6.94
N ASP A 30 -3.50 -1.31 5.96
CA ASP A 30 -2.15 -1.16 5.44
C ASP A 30 -2.03 -1.81 4.04
N HIS A 31 -0.99 -1.41 3.30
CA HIS A 31 -0.48 -2.12 2.14
C HIS A 31 0.97 -2.50 2.41
N LEU A 32 1.24 -3.80 2.43
CA LEU A 32 2.56 -4.34 2.70
C LEU A 32 3.22 -4.82 1.40
N VAL A 33 4.35 -4.23 1.04
CA VAL A 33 5.20 -4.71 -0.06
C VAL A 33 6.23 -5.68 0.52
N ILE A 34 6.15 -6.94 0.12
CA ILE A 34 7.00 -8.02 0.64
C ILE A 34 8.20 -8.22 -0.28
N GLY A 35 9.40 -7.96 0.25
CA GLY A 35 10.67 -8.18 -0.42
C GLY A 35 11.33 -9.47 0.05
N ALA A 36 12.53 -9.75 -0.46
CA ALA A 36 13.26 -10.97 -0.12
C ALA A 36 13.81 -10.96 1.32
N GLN A 37 14.18 -9.77 1.84
CA GLN A 37 14.81 -9.62 3.16
C GLN A 37 14.05 -8.69 4.10
N GLU A 38 13.15 -7.88 3.57
CA GLU A 38 12.42 -6.87 4.34
C GLU A 38 11.00 -6.68 3.79
N THR A 39 10.15 -6.07 4.60
CA THR A 39 8.77 -5.72 4.28
C THR A 39 8.60 -4.22 4.48
N VAL A 40 7.93 -3.57 3.56
CA VAL A 40 7.62 -2.14 3.63
C VAL A 40 6.13 -1.93 3.82
N SER A 41 5.76 -1.15 4.82
CA SER A 41 4.40 -0.67 5.05
C SER A 41 4.20 0.70 4.40
N LEU A 42 3.16 0.84 3.58
CA LEU A 42 2.78 2.15 3.04
C LEU A 42 2.18 3.04 4.13
N ALA A 43 1.49 2.48 5.13
CA ALA A 43 0.91 3.25 6.23
C ALA A 43 2.00 3.91 7.09
N GLN A 44 3.05 3.16 7.42
CA GLN A 44 4.17 3.64 8.22
C GLN A 44 5.04 4.67 7.49
N ARG A 45 4.91 4.78 6.16
CA ARG A 45 5.65 5.71 5.31
C ARG A 45 4.83 6.93 4.89
N ASP A 46 3.65 7.14 5.47
CA ASP A 46 2.72 8.22 5.10
C ASP A 46 2.32 8.20 3.60
N LEU A 47 2.26 7.01 3.00
CA LEU A 47 1.90 6.82 1.58
C LEU A 47 0.44 6.39 1.36
N LEU A 48 -0.29 6.12 2.44
CA LEU A 48 -1.62 5.51 2.44
C LEU A 48 -2.77 6.51 2.53
#